data_AF-A0A672MC29-F1
#
_entry.id   AF-A0A672MC29-F1
#
_cell.length_a   1.000
_cell.length_b   1.000
_cell.length_c   1.000
_cell.angle_alpha   90.00
_cell.angle_beta   90.00
_cell.angle_gamma   90.00
#
_symmetry.space_group_name_H-M   'P 1'
#
loop_
_entity.id
_entity.type
_entity.pdbx_description
1 polymer ?
#
loop_
_entity_poly.entity_id
_entity_poly.type
_entity_poly.pdbx_seq_one_letter_code
_entity_poly.pdbx_strand_id
1 'polypeptide(L)'
;MGYSDPTASRDLLGNRSLCFIFICAFGLVTLLQQILYGKNYVKSGQQFSRLKGEEVGNWSGLISYPDEGGMKPARNGRKRYLERPDGSLEFNSTSCKELRQEITDVKVLTMVKTSELFERWRNLQVCKWEQNKEQAENFRTSLSRCCNAPSFLFSTKRNTPSGSKLRYEVDTSGILHISPEIFKMFPDDMPYSKSQFKKCAVIGNGGIIKTSKCGREIDAADFVFRCNIPPISDMYSEDVGSKTDLVTVNPSIITERFQKLEKWRKPFYDVLRHYENSSVVLPAFYNTRNTDVSFRVKYMLDDFESARGVFFFHPQYLLNVQRFWAVQGVRAKRLSSGLMLVTAAMELCEQVHLYGFWAFPMNPSGIFITHHYYDNVKPRPGFHAMPYEIFNFMHMHARGIVHVHTGPCR
;
A
#
# COMPACT_ATOMS: atom_id res chain seq x y z
N MET A 1 42.26 -61.92 -40.27
CA MET A 1 42.70 -60.90 -39.29
C MET A 1 41.45 -60.23 -38.75
N GLY A 2 41.08 -60.55 -37.51
CA GLY A 2 39.98 -59.88 -36.83
C GLY A 2 40.43 -58.56 -36.25
N TYR A 3 39.56 -57.55 -36.30
CA TYR A 3 39.65 -56.37 -35.45
C TYR A 3 38.27 -56.07 -34.87
N SER A 4 38.23 -56.16 -33.56
CA SER A 4 37.09 -55.93 -32.68
C SER A 4 36.91 -54.43 -32.45
N ASP A 5 35.65 -53.99 -32.41
CA ASP A 5 35.20 -52.65 -32.01
C ASP A 5 35.34 -52.46 -30.48
N PRO A 6 36.04 -51.43 -29.97
CA PRO A 6 36.15 -51.15 -28.54
C PRO A 6 35.23 -49.99 -28.15
N THR A 7 33.92 -50.23 -28.11
CA THR A 7 32.98 -49.32 -27.42
C THR A 7 32.01 -50.08 -26.50
N ALA A 8 32.55 -51.06 -25.77
CA ALA A 8 31.86 -51.66 -24.62
C ALA A 8 32.54 -51.22 -23.31
N SER A 9 31.95 -50.22 -22.66
CA SER A 9 31.97 -49.92 -21.21
C SER A 9 32.05 -48.41 -20.92
N ARG A 10 30.91 -47.72 -20.99
CA ARG A 10 30.71 -46.51 -20.18
C ARG A 10 29.32 -46.50 -19.56
N ASP A 11 29.37 -46.75 -18.27
CA ASP A 11 28.33 -46.85 -17.27
C ASP A 11 27.23 -45.77 -17.39
N LEU A 12 26.09 -46.16 -17.97
CA LEU A 12 24.88 -45.33 -18.09
C LEU A 12 23.99 -45.39 -16.82
N LEU A 13 24.36 -46.17 -15.80
CA LEU A 13 23.58 -46.37 -14.58
C LEU A 13 24.07 -45.53 -13.39
N GLY A 14 25.33 -45.07 -13.40
CA GLY A 14 25.89 -44.23 -12.32
C GLY A 14 25.27 -42.83 -12.23
N ASN A 15 24.99 -42.19 -13.36
CA ASN A 15 24.63 -40.75 -13.38
C ASN A 15 23.17 -40.48 -12.96
N ARG A 16 22.25 -41.42 -13.24
CA ARG A 16 20.86 -41.34 -12.78
C ARG A 16 20.72 -41.67 -11.30
N SER A 17 21.52 -42.62 -10.81
CA SER A 17 21.55 -43.00 -9.40
C SER A 17 22.10 -41.86 -8.53
N LEU A 18 23.16 -41.18 -8.97
CA LEU A 18 23.70 -39.99 -8.29
C LEU A 18 22.68 -38.85 -8.23
N CYS A 19 21.97 -38.56 -9.32
CA CYS A 19 20.96 -37.51 -9.35
C CYS A 19 19.79 -37.82 -8.40
N PHE A 20 19.37 -39.08 -8.32
CA PHE A 20 18.33 -39.53 -7.38
C PHE A 20 18.79 -39.43 -5.92
N ILE A 21 20.04 -39.80 -5.63
CA ILE A 21 20.63 -39.66 -4.29
C ILE A 21 20.71 -38.19 -3.88
N PHE A 22 21.07 -37.27 -4.78
CA PHE A 22 21.10 -35.83 -4.49
C PHE A 22 19.70 -35.26 -4.19
N ILE A 23 18.68 -35.65 -4.94
CA ILE A 23 17.29 -35.20 -4.69
C ILE A 23 16.77 -35.75 -3.36
N CYS A 24 17.03 -37.02 -3.07
CA CYS A 24 16.64 -37.63 -1.80
C CYS A 24 17.38 -37.00 -0.61
N ALA A 25 18.68 -36.72 -0.74
CA ALA A 25 19.47 -36.05 0.29
C ALA A 25 18.98 -34.60 0.53
N PHE A 26 18.66 -33.86 -0.53
CA PHE A 26 18.10 -32.51 -0.41
C PHE A 26 16.71 -32.51 0.24
N GLY A 27 15.86 -33.48 -0.11
CA GLY A 27 14.57 -33.71 0.56
C GLY A 27 14.72 -34.04 2.04
N LEU A 28 15.69 -34.89 2.40
CA LEU A 28 15.97 -35.26 3.79
C LEU A 28 16.51 -34.08 4.60
N VAL A 29 17.41 -33.28 4.04
CA VAL A 29 17.95 -32.08 4.70
C VAL A 29 16.86 -31.03 4.91
N THR A 30 16.02 -30.77 3.91
CA THR A 30 14.91 -29.81 4.05
C THR A 30 13.84 -30.28 5.04
N LEU A 31 13.56 -31.58 5.09
CA LEU A 31 12.67 -32.18 6.10
C LEU A 31 13.27 -32.11 7.51
N LEU A 32 14.56 -32.43 7.68
CA LEU A 32 15.26 -32.27 8.96
C LEU A 32 15.30 -30.81 9.39
N GLN A 33 15.49 -29.87 8.46
CA GLN A 33 15.43 -28.44 8.73
C GLN A 33 14.01 -28.03 9.16
N GLN A 34 12.95 -28.52 8.50
CA GLN A 34 11.58 -28.28 8.94
C GLN A 34 11.26 -28.91 10.30
N ILE A 35 11.83 -30.07 10.64
CA ILE A 35 11.62 -30.73 11.95
C ILE A 35 12.40 -30.01 13.06
N LEU A 36 13.63 -29.60 12.80
CA LEU A 36 14.49 -28.88 13.76
C LEU A 36 13.99 -27.45 14.01
N TYR A 37 13.57 -26.73 12.96
CA TYR A 37 13.00 -25.38 13.10
C TYR A 37 11.52 -25.39 13.48
N GLY A 38 10.76 -26.44 13.13
CA GLY A 38 9.34 -26.61 13.49
C GLY A 38 9.10 -26.97 14.96
N LYS A 39 10.08 -27.59 15.64
CA LYS A 39 10.01 -27.90 17.08
C LYS A 39 9.95 -26.65 17.98
N ASN A 40 10.38 -25.49 17.50
CA ASN A 40 10.25 -24.23 18.23
C ASN A 40 8.84 -23.59 18.12
N TYR A 41 7.98 -24.10 17.23
CA TYR A 41 6.60 -23.62 17.08
C TYR A 41 5.57 -24.44 17.88
N VAL A 42 5.83 -25.73 18.11
CA VAL A 42 4.88 -26.63 18.80
C VAL A 42 4.90 -26.47 20.32
N LYS A 43 5.99 -25.96 20.92
CA LYS A 43 6.07 -25.72 22.37
C LYS A 43 5.23 -24.52 22.86
N SER A 44 4.74 -23.65 21.98
CA SER A 44 3.82 -22.56 22.36
C SER A 44 2.33 -22.94 22.24
N GLY A 45 2.01 -24.09 21.64
CA GLY A 45 0.61 -24.51 21.38
C GLY A 45 0.04 -25.54 22.37
N GLN A 46 0.82 -26.02 23.34
CA GLN A 46 0.45 -27.10 24.26
C GLN A 46 0.08 -26.64 25.67
N GLN A 47 -0.45 -25.42 25.83
CA GLN A 47 -0.95 -24.94 27.12
C GLN A 47 -2.43 -24.54 27.12
N PHE A 48 -3.23 -25.05 26.18
CA PHE A 48 -4.70 -25.03 26.30
C PHE A 48 -5.25 -26.45 26.28
N SER A 49 -5.65 -26.88 27.48
CA SER A 49 -6.32 -28.13 27.75
C SER A 49 -7.67 -28.21 27.05
N ARG A 50 -7.87 -29.34 26.35
CA ARG A 50 -9.15 -30.04 26.14
C ARG A 50 -10.28 -29.61 27.09
N LEU A 51 -11.35 -29.09 26.51
CA LEU A 51 -12.71 -29.37 26.98
C LEU A 51 -13.53 -29.75 25.74
N LYS A 52 -14.05 -30.98 25.75
CA LYS A 52 -14.99 -31.55 24.78
C LYS A 52 -16.22 -31.92 25.60
N GLY A 53 -17.40 -31.50 25.17
CA GLY A 53 -18.68 -31.90 25.78
C GLY A 53 -19.79 -30.94 25.41
N GLU A 54 -20.73 -31.44 24.61
CA GLU A 54 -22.04 -30.84 24.34
C GLU A 54 -22.83 -30.69 25.65
N GLU A 55 -23.55 -29.58 25.83
CA GLU A 55 -24.85 -29.60 26.50
C GLU A 55 -25.67 -28.37 26.09
N VAL A 56 -26.81 -28.65 25.47
CA VAL A 56 -27.87 -27.71 25.13
C VAL A 56 -28.62 -27.39 26.42
N GLY A 57 -28.65 -26.11 26.80
CA GLY A 57 -29.36 -25.64 27.99
C GLY A 57 -29.98 -24.27 27.75
N ASN A 58 -31.28 -24.27 27.45
CA ASN A 58 -32.15 -23.09 27.49
C ASN A 58 -32.21 -22.55 28.92
N TRP A 59 -31.86 -21.28 29.12
CA TRP A 59 -32.27 -20.51 30.30
C TRP A 59 -32.68 -19.10 29.89
N SER A 60 -33.99 -18.95 29.71
CA SER A 60 -34.73 -17.72 29.94
C SER A 60 -34.50 -17.22 31.37
N GLY A 61 -34.06 -15.98 31.53
CA GLY A 61 -33.90 -15.34 32.84
C GLY A 61 -33.67 -13.84 32.72
N LEU A 62 -34.74 -13.07 32.93
CA LEU A 62 -34.72 -11.63 33.12
C LEU A 62 -34.26 -11.36 34.56
N ILE A 63 -33.10 -10.73 34.78
CA ILE A 63 -32.71 -10.22 36.10
C ILE A 63 -32.10 -8.83 35.96
N SER A 64 -32.70 -7.91 36.72
CA SER A 64 -32.49 -6.49 36.87
C SER A 64 -31.17 -6.08 37.54
N TYR A 65 -30.75 -4.86 37.25
CA TYR A 65 -29.64 -4.10 37.86
C TYR A 65 -29.69 -4.02 39.40
N PRO A 66 -28.52 -3.83 40.01
CA PRO A 66 -28.36 -2.82 41.04
C PRO A 66 -27.32 -1.76 40.65
N ASP A 67 -27.73 -0.50 40.77
CA ASP A 67 -26.84 0.62 41.06
C ASP A 67 -26.13 0.36 42.39
N GLU A 68 -24.80 0.40 42.41
CA GLU A 68 -24.00 1.25 43.31
C GLU A 68 -22.49 1.03 43.11
N GLY A 69 -21.75 2.11 43.39
CA GLY A 69 -20.33 2.29 43.12
C GLY A 69 -19.39 1.26 43.76
N GLY A 70 -18.32 0.98 43.03
CA GLY A 70 -17.24 0.12 43.49
C GLY A 70 -16.07 0.15 42.53
N MET A 71 -15.37 1.28 42.50
CA MET A 71 -14.13 1.47 41.74
C MET A 71 -13.06 0.50 42.26
N LYS A 72 -12.78 -0.60 41.53
CA LYS A 72 -11.60 -1.43 41.78
C LYS A 72 -10.40 -0.84 41.03
N PRO A 73 -9.27 -0.57 41.70
CA PRO A 73 -8.12 0.06 41.06
C PRO A 73 -7.43 -0.93 40.13
N ALA A 74 -7.33 -0.58 38.85
CA ALA A 74 -6.50 -1.30 37.90
C ALA A 74 -5.02 -0.97 38.18
N ARG A 75 -4.21 -2.01 38.34
CA ARG A 75 -2.75 -1.95 38.39
C ARG A 75 -2.26 -1.30 37.08
N ASN A 76 -1.59 -0.15 37.19
CA ASN A 76 -1.14 0.79 36.14
C ASN A 76 -2.24 1.70 35.57
N GLY A 77 -2.25 2.95 36.04
CA GLY A 77 -3.23 4.00 35.76
C GLY A 77 -3.28 4.55 34.33
N ARG A 78 -3.46 3.70 33.32
CA ARG A 78 -3.97 4.13 32.01
C ARG A 78 -5.50 3.99 32.02
N LYS A 79 -6.21 5.11 31.91
CA LYS A 79 -7.67 5.15 31.75
C LYS A 79 -8.02 4.36 30.47
N ARG A 80 -8.79 3.28 30.60
CA ARG A 80 -9.39 2.60 29.43
C ARG A 80 -10.48 3.52 28.89
N TYR A 81 -10.19 4.22 27.80
CA TYR A 81 -11.21 4.93 27.04
C TYR A 81 -12.07 3.88 26.33
N LEU A 82 -13.25 3.62 26.89
CA LEU A 82 -14.23 2.67 26.37
C LEU A 82 -14.78 3.13 25.01
N GLU A 83 -15.05 2.12 24.19
CA GLU A 83 -15.52 2.14 22.81
C GLU A 83 -16.76 3.01 22.58
N ARG A 84 -16.56 4.27 22.22
CA ARG A 84 -17.53 5.00 21.39
C ARG A 84 -16.85 5.32 20.06
N PRO A 85 -17.33 4.81 18.92
CA PRO A 85 -16.83 5.15 17.59
C PRO A 85 -17.26 6.55 17.14
N ASP A 86 -17.55 7.43 18.10
CA ASP A 86 -17.81 8.83 17.91
C ASP A 86 -16.71 9.57 18.63
N GLY A 87 -16.03 10.46 17.92
CA GLY A 87 -15.07 11.36 18.54
C GLY A 87 -15.83 12.19 19.57
N SER A 88 -15.90 11.73 20.82
CA SER A 88 -16.62 12.42 21.89
C SER A 88 -15.85 13.64 22.37
N LEU A 89 -14.55 13.67 22.05
CA LEU A 89 -13.63 14.72 22.40
C LEU A 89 -13.29 15.58 21.17
N GLU A 90 -13.38 16.89 21.33
CA GLU A 90 -13.00 17.86 20.32
C GLU A 90 -11.48 17.83 20.08
N PHE A 91 -11.05 18.05 18.83
CA PHE A 91 -9.65 17.98 18.40
C PHE A 91 -8.69 18.82 19.26
N ASN A 92 -9.16 19.98 19.70
CA ASN A 92 -8.39 20.95 20.47
C ASN A 92 -8.51 20.81 22.00
N SER A 93 -9.28 19.83 22.49
CA SER A 93 -9.37 19.51 23.92
C SER A 93 -8.02 19.09 24.50
N THR A 94 -7.81 19.33 25.79
CA THR A 94 -6.57 18.95 26.49
C THR A 94 -6.29 17.46 26.35
N SER A 95 -7.31 16.63 26.56
CA SER A 95 -7.20 15.17 26.41
C SER A 95 -6.80 14.74 24.99
N CYS A 96 -7.35 15.35 23.94
CA CYS A 96 -6.94 15.03 22.58
C CYS A 96 -5.54 15.54 22.24
N LYS A 97 -5.09 16.65 22.83
CA LYS A 97 -3.69 17.10 22.69
C LYS A 97 -2.73 16.08 23.33
N GLU A 98 -3.04 15.56 24.51
CA GLU A 98 -2.26 14.52 25.18
C GLU A 98 -2.19 13.22 24.35
N LEU A 99 -3.34 12.72 23.87
CA LEU A 99 -3.39 11.51 23.03
C LEU A 99 -2.62 11.67 21.71
N ARG A 100 -2.69 12.85 21.09
CA ARG A 100 -1.88 13.16 19.89
C ARG A 100 -0.39 13.21 20.23
N GLN A 101 -0.05 13.78 21.38
CA GLN A 101 1.33 13.81 21.87
C GLN A 101 1.89 12.39 22.06
N GLU A 102 1.11 11.47 22.66
CA GLU A 102 1.50 10.07 22.83
C GLU A 102 1.87 9.38 21.51
N ILE A 103 1.19 9.70 20.40
CA ILE A 103 1.57 9.22 19.07
C ILE A 103 2.86 9.89 18.61
N THR A 104 2.91 11.22 18.67
CA THR A 104 4.04 11.98 18.11
C THR A 104 5.34 11.87 18.91
N ASP A 105 5.30 11.45 20.17
CA ASP A 105 6.48 11.22 21.01
C ASP A 105 7.26 9.97 20.61
N VAL A 106 6.60 9.01 19.98
CA VAL A 106 7.28 7.84 19.41
C VAL A 106 8.02 8.29 18.17
N LYS A 107 9.32 8.58 18.26
CA LYS A 107 10.10 9.06 17.10
C LYS A 107 10.53 7.95 16.14
N VAL A 108 10.68 6.73 16.64
CA VAL A 108 11.19 5.59 15.87
C VAL A 108 10.30 4.38 16.12
N LEU A 109 9.81 3.77 15.04
CA LEU A 109 8.89 2.63 15.10
C LEU A 109 9.45 1.44 15.91
N THR A 110 10.76 1.17 15.84
CA THR A 110 11.38 0.05 16.56
C THR A 110 11.49 0.28 18.07
N MET A 111 11.27 1.51 18.55
CA MET A 111 11.29 1.85 19.98
C MET A 111 9.94 1.60 20.67
N VAL A 112 8.90 1.19 19.94
CA VAL A 112 7.58 0.89 20.49
C VAL A 112 7.14 -0.53 20.10
N LYS A 113 6.52 -1.24 21.05
CA LYS A 113 5.87 -2.52 20.73
C LYS A 113 4.66 -2.25 19.84
N THR A 114 4.43 -3.09 18.84
CA THR A 114 3.27 -2.95 17.94
C THR A 114 1.95 -2.90 18.70
N SER A 115 1.79 -3.70 19.75
CA SER A 115 0.59 -3.68 20.60
C SER A 115 0.38 -2.35 21.33
N GLU A 116 1.44 -1.72 21.80
CA GLU A 116 1.37 -0.40 22.46
C GLU A 116 1.06 0.70 21.43
N LEU A 117 1.65 0.63 20.23
CA LEU A 117 1.33 1.56 19.15
C LEU A 117 -0.16 1.47 18.76
N PHE A 118 -0.72 0.26 18.70
CA PHE A 118 -2.14 0.05 18.42
C PHE A 118 -3.03 0.56 19.54
N GLU A 119 -2.64 0.37 20.79
CA GLU A 119 -3.34 0.93 21.94
C GLU A 119 -3.42 2.46 21.86
N ARG A 120 -2.28 3.12 21.65
CA ARG A 120 -2.22 4.58 21.47
C ARG A 120 -3.08 5.04 20.29
N TRP A 121 -3.01 4.31 19.16
CA TRP A 121 -3.81 4.64 17.98
C TRP A 121 -5.31 4.54 18.24
N ARG A 122 -5.77 3.45 18.86
CA ARG A 122 -7.17 3.26 19.24
C ARG A 122 -7.64 4.35 20.20
N ASN A 123 -6.82 4.67 21.20
CA ASN A 123 -7.16 5.72 22.16
C ASN A 123 -7.33 7.07 21.44
N LEU A 124 -6.49 7.37 20.45
CA LEU A 124 -6.63 8.61 19.66
C LEU A 124 -7.92 8.64 18.82
N GLN A 125 -8.49 7.50 18.41
CA GLN A 125 -9.72 7.47 17.60
C GLN A 125 -10.96 8.01 18.34
N VAL A 126 -10.91 8.22 19.66
CA VAL A 126 -11.98 8.88 20.43
C VAL A 126 -12.00 10.40 20.25
N CYS A 127 -11.02 10.96 19.56
CA CYS A 127 -10.94 12.37 19.21
C CYS A 127 -11.53 12.60 17.82
N LYS A 128 -12.34 13.64 17.66
CA LYS A 128 -12.67 14.14 16.32
C LYS A 128 -11.38 14.59 15.64
N TRP A 129 -11.18 14.14 14.40
CA TRP A 129 -10.08 14.63 13.60
C TRP A 129 -10.48 15.97 12.96
N GLU A 130 -9.59 16.96 13.05
CA GLU A 130 -9.68 18.22 12.32
C GLU A 130 -8.35 18.51 11.64
N GLN A 131 -8.41 19.23 10.53
CA GLN A 131 -7.21 19.67 9.84
C GLN A 131 -6.57 20.83 10.59
N ASN A 132 -5.29 20.68 10.93
CA ASN A 132 -4.47 21.82 11.31
C ASN A 132 -3.92 22.45 10.02
N LYS A 133 -4.59 23.51 9.56
CA LYS A 133 -4.25 24.20 8.30
C LYS A 133 -2.80 24.66 8.26
N GLU A 134 -2.28 25.21 9.36
CA GLU A 134 -0.89 25.68 9.43
C GLU A 134 0.10 24.52 9.22
N GLN A 135 -0.10 23.40 9.92
CA GLN A 135 0.75 22.23 9.77
C GLN A 135 0.64 21.62 8.36
N ALA A 136 -0.57 21.57 7.80
CA ALA A 136 -0.79 21.07 6.45
C ALA A 136 -0.10 21.94 5.39
N GLU A 137 -0.24 23.27 5.45
CA GLU A 137 0.42 24.20 4.52
C GLU A 137 1.94 24.22 4.68
N ASN A 138 2.46 24.15 5.90
CA ASN A 138 3.89 24.04 6.15
C ASN A 138 4.46 22.75 5.52
N PHE A 139 3.73 21.64 5.64
CA PHE A 139 4.13 20.37 5.02
C PHE A 139 4.03 20.44 3.50
N ARG A 140 2.94 20.98 2.95
CA ARG A 140 2.77 21.20 1.49
C ARG A 140 3.88 22.07 0.92
N THR A 141 4.25 23.15 1.61
CA THR A 141 5.36 24.03 1.22
C THR A 141 6.69 23.28 1.19
N SER A 142 6.93 22.40 2.16
CA SER A 142 8.13 21.55 2.19
C SER A 142 8.16 20.59 1.00
N LEU A 143 7.02 19.99 0.64
CA LEU A 143 6.91 19.12 -0.53
C LEU A 143 7.08 19.90 -1.85
N SER A 144 6.50 21.09 -1.94
CA SER A 144 6.63 21.95 -3.12
C SER A 144 8.08 22.36 -3.37
N ARG A 145 8.87 22.55 -2.30
CA ARG A 145 10.31 22.83 -2.41
C ARG A 145 11.14 21.61 -2.77
N CYS A 146 10.75 20.41 -2.32
CA CYS A 146 11.50 19.19 -2.63
C CYS A 146 11.21 18.67 -4.04
N CYS A 147 9.94 18.70 -4.43
CA CYS A 147 9.39 17.74 -5.38
C CYS A 147 8.54 18.44 -6.44
N ASN A 148 7.63 19.33 -6.05
CA ASN A 148 6.82 20.16 -6.96
C ASN A 148 5.94 19.34 -7.92
N ALA A 149 5.03 18.55 -7.37
CA ALA A 149 4.06 17.76 -8.14
C ALA A 149 3.29 18.59 -9.20
N PRO A 150 2.84 19.83 -8.93
CA PRO A 150 2.14 20.64 -9.94
C PRO A 150 2.94 20.89 -11.23
N SER A 151 4.27 20.73 -11.22
CA SER A 151 5.13 20.90 -12.40
C SER A 151 5.84 19.61 -12.84
N PHE A 152 6.09 18.69 -11.91
CA PHE A 152 6.99 17.55 -12.11
C PHE A 152 6.39 16.19 -11.76
N LEU A 153 5.13 16.08 -11.34
CA LEU A 153 4.55 14.76 -11.02
C LEU A 153 4.65 13.82 -12.23
N PHE A 154 4.34 14.31 -13.43
CA PHE A 154 4.42 13.57 -14.68
C PHE A 154 5.44 14.16 -15.64
N SER A 155 5.92 13.32 -16.57
CA SER A 155 6.70 13.78 -17.72
C SER A 155 5.75 14.41 -18.73
N THR A 156 6.01 15.67 -19.07
CA THR A 156 5.22 16.50 -19.98
C THR A 156 6.12 17.01 -21.10
N LYS A 157 5.55 17.49 -22.19
CA LYS A 157 6.33 18.15 -23.25
C LYS A 157 7.09 19.37 -22.73
N ARG A 158 6.51 20.07 -21.73
CA ARG A 158 7.12 21.23 -21.08
C ARG A 158 8.36 20.88 -20.24
N ASN A 159 8.30 19.83 -19.43
CA ASN A 159 9.41 19.47 -18.52
C ASN A 159 10.37 18.41 -19.09
N THR A 160 9.98 17.72 -20.16
CA THR A 160 10.76 16.68 -20.83
C THR A 160 10.79 16.91 -22.36
N PRO A 161 11.55 17.92 -22.84
CA PRO A 161 11.57 18.29 -24.26
C PRO A 161 12.12 17.18 -25.18
N SER A 162 11.72 17.20 -26.46
CA SER A 162 12.30 16.34 -27.49
C SER A 162 13.82 16.52 -27.60
N GLY A 163 14.55 15.42 -27.76
CA GLY A 163 16.02 15.39 -27.80
C GLY A 163 16.70 15.40 -26.43
N SER A 164 15.95 15.59 -25.34
CA SER A 164 16.51 15.52 -23.99
C SER A 164 16.91 14.10 -23.59
N LYS A 165 17.73 14.00 -22.54
CA LYS A 165 18.19 12.74 -21.94
C LYS A 165 17.55 12.59 -20.56
N LEU A 166 16.72 11.58 -20.40
CA LEU A 166 16.05 11.26 -19.15
C LEU A 166 16.78 10.11 -18.44
N ARG A 167 17.23 10.32 -17.21
CA ARG A 167 17.85 9.26 -16.40
C ARG A 167 16.77 8.44 -15.72
N TYR A 168 16.91 7.11 -15.73
CA TYR A 168 15.99 6.24 -15.00
C TYR A 168 16.08 6.41 -13.48
N GLU A 169 14.97 6.13 -12.79
CA GLU A 169 14.84 6.21 -11.32
C GLU A 169 15.84 5.28 -10.60
N VAL A 170 15.99 4.04 -11.08
CA VAL A 170 16.82 3.02 -10.39
C VAL A 170 18.02 2.55 -11.21
N ASP A 171 17.88 2.42 -12.53
CA ASP A 171 19.01 2.09 -13.40
C ASP A 171 19.84 3.35 -13.69
N THR A 172 20.73 3.71 -12.77
CA THR A 172 21.45 4.99 -12.83
C THR A 172 22.41 5.10 -14.00
N SER A 173 22.83 4.00 -14.63
CA SER A 173 23.58 4.04 -15.90
C SER A 173 22.68 4.11 -17.14
N GLY A 174 21.40 3.77 -17.00
CA GLY A 174 20.44 3.82 -18.09
C GLY A 174 19.94 5.24 -18.36
N ILE A 175 20.18 5.72 -19.58
CA ILE A 175 19.69 6.99 -20.09
C ILE A 175 18.69 6.70 -21.22
N LEU A 176 17.49 7.26 -21.12
CA LEU A 176 16.52 7.28 -22.20
C LEU A 176 16.66 8.57 -23.01
N HIS A 177 16.90 8.44 -24.30
CA HIS A 177 16.84 9.57 -25.22
C HIS A 177 15.40 9.80 -25.65
N ILE A 178 14.89 11.02 -25.47
CA ILE A 178 13.51 11.37 -25.78
C ILE A 178 13.40 11.65 -27.29
N SER A 179 12.99 10.63 -28.04
CA SER A 179 12.73 10.76 -29.48
C SER A 179 11.45 11.56 -29.76
N PRO A 180 11.21 12.05 -30.98
CA PRO A 180 9.95 12.69 -31.36
C PRO A 180 8.72 11.80 -31.11
N GLU A 181 8.85 10.48 -31.27
CA GLU A 181 7.77 9.50 -31.02
C GLU A 181 7.45 9.41 -29.52
N ILE A 182 8.48 9.37 -28.67
CA ILE A 182 8.30 9.38 -27.21
C ILE A 182 7.68 10.70 -26.76
N PHE A 183 8.19 11.82 -27.28
CA PHE A 183 7.71 13.16 -26.96
C PHE A 183 6.21 13.34 -27.31
N LYS A 184 5.73 12.73 -28.40
CA LYS A 184 4.30 12.74 -28.77
C LYS A 184 3.39 12.03 -27.77
N MET A 185 3.92 11.10 -26.97
CA MET A 185 3.13 10.41 -25.93
C MET A 185 2.89 11.25 -24.68
N PHE A 186 3.65 12.33 -24.47
CA PHE A 186 3.51 13.17 -23.28
C PHE A 186 2.39 14.20 -23.43
N PRO A 187 1.66 14.53 -22.35
CA PRO A 187 0.76 15.67 -22.36
C PRO A 187 1.55 16.99 -22.52
N ASP A 188 0.89 18.03 -23.02
CA ASP A 188 1.54 19.33 -23.24
C ASP A 188 2.07 19.94 -21.93
N ASP A 189 1.24 19.90 -20.88
CA ASP A 189 1.59 20.36 -19.52
C ASP A 189 0.95 19.44 -18.46
N MET A 190 1.21 19.72 -17.18
CA MET A 190 0.67 18.96 -16.06
C MET A 190 -0.87 19.10 -16.02
N PRO A 191 -1.63 18.00 -16.20
CA PRO A 191 -3.10 18.04 -16.35
C PRO A 191 -3.83 18.68 -15.16
N TYR A 192 -3.22 18.61 -13.98
CA TYR A 192 -3.77 19.09 -12.71
C TYR A 192 -3.05 20.34 -12.18
N SER A 193 -2.22 21.01 -13.00
CA SER A 193 -1.41 22.18 -12.57
C SER A 193 -2.23 23.33 -11.99
N LYS A 194 -3.46 23.53 -12.48
CA LYS A 194 -4.40 24.57 -12.01
C LYS A 194 -5.43 24.04 -11.01
N SER A 195 -5.40 22.74 -10.73
CA SER A 195 -6.40 22.11 -9.87
C SER A 195 -5.92 22.18 -8.43
N GLN A 196 -6.68 22.89 -7.60
CA GLN A 196 -6.58 22.79 -6.15
C GLN A 196 -7.86 22.09 -5.69
N PHE A 197 -7.80 20.77 -5.55
CA PHE A 197 -8.95 19.97 -5.11
C PHE A 197 -9.17 20.21 -3.62
N LYS A 198 -10.41 20.39 -3.17
CA LYS A 198 -10.65 20.69 -1.74
C LYS A 198 -10.46 19.43 -0.91
N LYS A 199 -11.14 18.34 -1.27
CA LYS A 199 -11.03 17.04 -0.58
C LYS A 199 -10.58 15.95 -1.55
N CYS A 200 -9.44 15.33 -1.26
CA CYS A 200 -8.97 14.16 -1.98
C CYS A 200 -9.04 12.90 -1.12
N ALA A 201 -9.44 11.80 -1.74
CA ALA A 201 -9.33 10.47 -1.16
C ALA A 201 -8.20 9.70 -1.84
N VAL A 202 -7.28 9.15 -1.04
CA VAL A 202 -6.26 8.21 -1.52
C VAL A 202 -6.57 6.84 -0.93
N ILE A 203 -6.75 5.86 -1.81
CA ILE A 203 -7.14 4.50 -1.44
C ILE A 203 -5.94 3.59 -1.63
N GLY A 204 -5.39 3.15 -0.51
CA GLY A 204 -4.49 2.01 -0.44
C GLY A 204 -5.27 0.69 -0.51
N ASN A 205 -4.56 -0.39 -0.78
CA ASN A 205 -5.21 -1.69 -1.01
C ASN A 205 -5.37 -2.52 0.27
N GLY A 206 -5.00 -2.00 1.44
CA GLY A 206 -4.90 -2.75 2.69
C GLY A 206 -6.23 -3.35 3.16
N GLY A 207 -6.18 -4.56 3.70
CA GLY A 207 -7.38 -5.28 4.19
C GLY A 207 -8.13 -4.62 5.36
N ILE A 208 -7.58 -3.55 5.95
CA ILE A 208 -8.22 -2.77 7.02
C ILE A 208 -9.53 -2.11 6.57
N ILE A 209 -9.70 -1.86 5.27
CA ILE A 209 -10.88 -1.18 4.73
C ILE A 209 -12.10 -2.11 4.60
N LYS A 210 -11.92 -3.43 4.76
CA LYS A 210 -13.03 -4.38 4.67
C LYS A 210 -14.07 -4.09 5.76
N THR A 211 -15.35 -4.18 5.42
CA THR A 211 -16.50 -3.91 6.31
C THR A 211 -16.52 -2.50 6.91
N SER A 212 -15.78 -1.56 6.31
CA SER A 212 -15.71 -0.17 6.77
C SER A 212 -16.89 0.67 6.29
N LYS A 213 -17.56 0.28 5.19
CA LYS A 213 -18.64 1.06 4.57
C LYS A 213 -18.23 2.47 4.12
N CYS A 214 -16.94 2.69 3.86
CA CYS A 214 -16.40 4.00 3.47
C CYS A 214 -16.68 4.40 2.02
N GLY A 215 -17.30 3.56 1.21
CA GLY A 215 -17.46 3.80 -0.22
C GLY A 215 -18.18 5.10 -0.56
N ARG A 216 -19.27 5.42 0.14
CA ARG A 216 -20.01 6.68 -0.07
C ARG A 216 -19.18 7.91 0.26
N GLU A 217 -18.41 7.87 1.36
CA GLU A 217 -17.56 9.00 1.74
C GLU A 217 -16.39 9.18 0.76
N ILE A 218 -15.84 8.08 0.26
CA ILE A 218 -14.78 8.08 -0.76
C ILE A 218 -15.29 8.71 -2.05
N ASP A 219 -16.46 8.28 -2.53
CA ASP A 219 -17.03 8.75 -3.79
C ASP A 219 -17.46 10.23 -3.74
N ALA A 220 -17.69 10.76 -2.53
CA ALA A 220 -17.98 12.17 -2.29
C ALA A 220 -16.74 13.09 -2.32
N ALA A 221 -15.51 12.54 -2.39
CA ALA A 221 -14.31 13.36 -2.53
C ALA A 221 -14.26 14.04 -3.91
N ASP A 222 -13.59 15.19 -4.02
CA ASP A 222 -13.43 15.89 -5.30
C ASP A 222 -12.57 15.08 -6.26
N PHE A 223 -11.50 14.45 -5.75
CA PHE A 223 -10.56 13.65 -6.53
C PHE A 223 -10.15 12.37 -5.80
N VAL A 224 -10.18 11.25 -6.52
CA VAL A 224 -9.94 9.91 -5.98
C VAL A 224 -8.73 9.24 -6.63
N PHE A 225 -7.71 8.97 -5.81
CA PHE A 225 -6.48 8.27 -6.19
C PHE A 225 -6.55 6.80 -5.79
N ARG A 226 -6.30 5.87 -6.73
CA ARG A 226 -6.23 4.42 -6.48
C ARG A 226 -4.89 3.82 -6.86
N CYS A 227 -4.45 2.82 -6.10
CA CYS A 227 -3.16 2.19 -6.30
C CYS A 227 -3.28 0.85 -7.05
N ASN A 228 -2.59 0.74 -8.17
CA ASN A 228 -2.29 -0.56 -8.82
C ASN A 228 -3.53 -1.33 -9.29
N ILE A 229 -4.50 -0.62 -9.87
CA ILE A 229 -5.74 -1.19 -10.44
C ILE A 229 -6.38 -2.28 -9.58
N PRO A 230 -6.77 -1.96 -8.33
CA PRO A 230 -7.37 -2.93 -7.43
C PRO A 230 -8.85 -3.13 -7.79
N PRO A 231 -9.43 -4.34 -7.68
CA PRO A 231 -10.82 -4.58 -8.04
C PRO A 231 -11.78 -3.65 -7.29
N ILE A 232 -12.72 -3.05 -8.02
CA ILE A 232 -13.77 -2.13 -7.51
C ILE A 232 -15.18 -2.62 -7.89
N SER A 233 -15.35 -3.92 -8.07
CA SER A 233 -16.67 -4.52 -8.33
C SER A 233 -17.64 -4.27 -7.18
N ASP A 234 -18.94 -4.49 -7.44
CA ASP A 234 -20.03 -4.23 -6.48
C ASP A 234 -19.76 -4.83 -5.09
N MET A 235 -19.13 -6.00 -5.03
CA MET A 235 -18.75 -6.68 -3.77
C MET A 235 -17.78 -5.90 -2.88
N TYR A 236 -17.02 -4.94 -3.43
CA TYR A 236 -16.08 -4.10 -2.70
C TYR A 236 -16.56 -2.64 -2.60
N SER A 237 -17.48 -2.23 -3.47
CA SER A 237 -17.91 -0.84 -3.63
C SER A 237 -18.47 -0.21 -2.34
N GLU A 238 -19.13 -0.99 -1.47
CA GLU A 238 -19.63 -0.50 -0.17
C GLU A 238 -18.47 0.01 0.71
N ASP A 239 -17.32 -0.66 0.65
CA ASP A 239 -16.15 -0.33 1.46
C ASP A 239 -15.20 0.67 0.77
N VAL A 240 -15.01 0.54 -0.55
CA VAL A 240 -13.93 1.24 -1.27
C VAL A 240 -14.42 2.26 -2.29
N GLY A 241 -15.73 2.34 -2.54
CA GLY A 241 -16.33 3.21 -3.54
C GLY A 241 -16.05 2.78 -4.98
N SER A 242 -16.68 3.44 -5.95
CA SER A 242 -16.44 3.20 -7.38
C SER A 242 -15.74 4.36 -8.08
N LYS A 243 -15.84 5.59 -7.56
CA LYS A 243 -15.23 6.77 -8.16
C LYS A 243 -13.72 6.61 -8.25
N THR A 244 -13.16 6.94 -9.41
CA THR A 244 -11.72 6.93 -9.64
C THR A 244 -11.39 8.04 -10.62
N ASP A 245 -10.49 8.95 -10.24
CA ASP A 245 -10.01 10.00 -11.15
C ASP A 245 -8.59 9.68 -11.64
N LEU A 246 -7.81 9.00 -10.80
CA LEU A 246 -6.46 8.54 -11.12
C LEU A 246 -6.21 7.15 -10.55
N VAL A 247 -5.71 6.25 -11.39
CA VAL A 247 -5.27 4.92 -10.95
C VAL A 247 -3.85 4.63 -11.43
N THR A 248 -3.00 4.14 -10.53
CA THR A 248 -1.66 3.69 -10.94
C THR A 248 -1.70 2.28 -11.47
N VAL A 249 -0.74 1.95 -12.35
CA VAL A 249 -0.49 0.58 -12.81
C VAL A 249 0.99 0.28 -12.63
N ASN A 250 1.31 -0.65 -11.75
CA ASN A 250 2.67 -1.19 -11.69
C ASN A 250 2.94 -2.06 -12.94
N PRO A 251 3.99 -1.80 -13.73
CA PRO A 251 4.31 -2.58 -14.92
C PRO A 251 4.50 -4.10 -14.68
N SER A 252 4.77 -4.53 -13.43
CA SER A 252 4.81 -5.96 -13.09
C SER A 252 3.44 -6.63 -13.28
N ILE A 253 2.33 -5.93 -13.01
CA ILE A 253 0.97 -6.47 -13.21
C ILE A 253 0.76 -6.82 -14.68
N ILE A 254 1.21 -5.94 -15.58
CA ILE A 254 1.11 -6.12 -17.03
C ILE A 254 2.00 -7.25 -17.50
N THR A 255 3.22 -7.32 -16.96
CA THR A 255 4.19 -8.36 -17.29
C THR A 255 3.70 -9.74 -16.87
N GLU A 256 3.21 -9.86 -15.64
CA GLU A 256 2.88 -11.14 -15.01
C GLU A 256 1.49 -11.65 -15.40
N ARG A 257 0.49 -10.76 -15.51
CA ARG A 257 -0.91 -11.16 -15.75
C ARG A 257 -1.35 -11.02 -17.20
N PHE A 258 -0.69 -10.17 -17.99
CA PHE A 258 -1.11 -9.81 -19.36
C PHE A 258 0.01 -9.96 -20.39
N GLN A 259 1.00 -10.82 -20.09
CA GLN A 259 2.10 -11.18 -21.00
C GLN A 259 2.75 -9.96 -21.67
N LYS A 260 2.98 -8.90 -20.90
CA LYS A 260 3.60 -7.63 -21.35
C LYS A 260 2.87 -6.93 -22.50
N LEU A 261 1.63 -7.29 -22.79
CA LEU A 261 0.84 -6.82 -23.93
C LEU A 261 1.51 -7.06 -25.29
N GLU A 262 2.32 -8.13 -25.40
CA GLU A 262 2.96 -8.52 -26.67
C GLU A 262 1.99 -9.24 -27.61
N LYS A 263 0.89 -9.78 -27.06
CA LYS A 263 -0.15 -10.49 -27.80
C LYS A 263 -1.52 -9.86 -27.57
N TRP A 264 -2.37 -10.51 -26.77
CA TRP A 264 -3.74 -10.05 -26.52
C TRP A 264 -3.76 -8.81 -25.63
N ARG A 265 -4.27 -7.70 -26.18
CA ARG A 265 -4.39 -6.43 -25.47
C ARG A 265 -5.77 -6.23 -24.83
N LYS A 266 -6.81 -6.77 -25.47
CA LYS A 266 -8.21 -6.62 -25.03
C LYS A 266 -8.46 -6.99 -23.56
N PRO A 267 -7.92 -8.08 -22.99
CA PRO A 267 -8.18 -8.43 -21.59
C PRO A 267 -7.73 -7.35 -20.60
N PHE A 268 -6.59 -6.70 -20.86
CA PHE A 268 -6.13 -5.61 -20.00
C PHE A 268 -6.95 -4.33 -20.20
N TYR A 269 -7.32 -4.01 -21.45
CA TYR A 269 -8.25 -2.92 -21.73
C TYR A 269 -9.59 -3.11 -21.01
N ASP A 270 -10.12 -4.33 -20.98
CA ASP A 270 -11.37 -4.66 -20.29
C ASP A 270 -11.28 -4.45 -18.77
N VAL A 271 -10.11 -4.66 -18.16
CA VAL A 271 -9.88 -4.26 -16.76
C VAL A 271 -9.98 -2.75 -16.60
N LEU A 272 -9.32 -1.97 -17.47
CA LEU A 272 -9.34 -0.51 -17.40
C LEU A 272 -10.73 0.10 -17.63
N ARG A 273 -11.64 -0.60 -18.34
CA ARG A 273 -13.03 -0.16 -18.52
C ARG A 273 -13.80 -0.01 -17.20
N HIS A 274 -13.41 -0.72 -16.14
CA HIS A 274 -14.04 -0.59 -14.83
C HIS A 274 -13.74 0.75 -14.14
N TYR A 275 -12.70 1.46 -14.58
CA TYR A 275 -12.32 2.76 -14.04
C TYR A 275 -12.75 3.91 -14.97
N GLU A 276 -13.76 3.67 -15.81
CA GLU A 276 -14.36 4.67 -16.69
C GLU A 276 -13.33 5.53 -17.45
N ASN A 277 -13.37 6.85 -17.25
CA ASN A 277 -12.50 7.86 -17.88
C ASN A 277 -11.31 8.26 -17.00
N SER A 278 -11.03 7.51 -15.93
CA SER A 278 -9.90 7.80 -15.04
C SER A 278 -8.56 7.83 -15.78
N SER A 279 -7.66 8.68 -15.29
CA SER A 279 -6.29 8.73 -15.77
C SER A 279 -5.50 7.51 -15.31
N VAL A 280 -4.75 6.91 -16.22
CA VAL A 280 -3.86 5.79 -15.93
C VAL A 280 -2.43 6.30 -15.77
N VAL A 281 -1.80 5.98 -14.65
CA VAL A 281 -0.45 6.46 -14.33
C VAL A 281 0.53 5.30 -14.17
N LEU A 282 1.65 5.37 -14.87
CA LEU A 282 2.69 4.33 -14.81
C LEU A 282 4.07 4.90 -14.46
N PRO A 283 4.86 4.21 -13.62
CA PRO A 283 6.28 4.52 -13.45
C PRO A 283 7.09 3.94 -14.60
N ALA A 284 6.91 4.48 -15.82
CA ALA A 284 7.59 4.02 -17.02
C ALA A 284 9.11 4.11 -16.88
N PHE A 285 9.59 5.23 -16.35
CA PHE A 285 11.02 5.56 -16.28
C PHE A 285 11.71 4.99 -15.02
N TYR A 286 11.30 3.81 -14.58
CA TYR A 286 11.99 3.06 -13.52
C TYR A 286 13.24 2.35 -14.05
N ASN A 287 13.11 1.69 -15.21
CA ASN A 287 14.16 1.05 -16.01
C ASN A 287 13.63 0.77 -17.43
N THR A 288 14.50 0.32 -18.33
CA THR A 288 14.12 0.04 -19.74
C THR A 288 12.95 -0.94 -19.89
N ARG A 289 12.88 -2.00 -19.07
CA ARG A 289 11.80 -3.00 -19.17
C ARG A 289 10.45 -2.39 -18.83
N ASN A 290 10.41 -1.51 -17.82
CA ASN A 290 9.20 -0.81 -17.43
C ASN A 290 8.79 0.22 -18.49
N THR A 291 9.74 0.87 -19.16
CA THR A 291 9.49 1.78 -20.28
C THR A 291 8.73 1.05 -21.39
N ASP A 292 9.25 -0.06 -21.87
CA ASP A 292 8.66 -0.83 -22.97
C ASP A 292 7.22 -1.25 -22.67
N VAL A 293 7.00 -1.80 -21.48
CA VAL A 293 5.68 -2.26 -21.03
C VAL A 293 4.70 -1.09 -20.87
N SER A 294 5.17 0.04 -20.32
CA SER A 294 4.31 1.21 -20.10
C SER A 294 3.92 1.89 -21.41
N PHE A 295 4.82 1.94 -22.39
CA PHE A 295 4.50 2.45 -23.73
C PHE A 295 3.48 1.55 -24.45
N ARG A 296 3.55 0.23 -24.28
CA ARG A 296 2.52 -0.68 -24.82
C ARG A 296 1.14 -0.44 -24.21
N VAL A 297 1.05 0.00 -22.95
CA VAL A 297 -0.23 0.43 -22.37
C VAL A 297 -0.78 1.67 -23.10
N LYS A 298 0.08 2.65 -23.42
CA LYS A 298 -0.31 3.82 -24.22
C LYS A 298 -0.78 3.41 -25.62
N TYR A 299 0.01 2.61 -26.33
CA TYR A 299 -0.34 2.15 -27.68
C TYR A 299 -1.63 1.35 -27.69
N MET A 300 -1.83 0.48 -26.71
CA MET A 300 -3.10 -0.24 -26.56
C MET A 300 -4.29 0.73 -26.42
N LEU A 301 -4.17 1.75 -25.58
CA LEU A 301 -5.26 2.70 -25.37
C LEU A 301 -5.53 3.53 -26.63
N ASP A 302 -4.49 3.84 -27.41
CA ASP A 302 -4.62 4.49 -28.72
C ASP A 302 -5.32 3.59 -29.74
N ASP A 303 -4.94 2.30 -29.82
CA ASP A 303 -5.58 1.32 -30.72
C ASP A 303 -7.07 1.13 -30.44
N PHE A 304 -7.48 1.30 -29.18
CA PHE A 304 -8.88 1.22 -28.74
C PHE A 304 -9.54 2.61 -28.67
N GLU A 305 -8.94 3.64 -29.26
CA GLU A 305 -9.48 5.02 -29.35
C GLU A 305 -9.93 5.59 -27.99
N SER A 306 -9.21 5.21 -26.92
CA SER A 306 -9.58 5.58 -25.56
C SER A 306 -9.17 7.02 -25.26
N ALA A 307 -10.14 7.88 -24.96
CA ALA A 307 -9.90 9.29 -24.63
C ALA A 307 -9.25 9.53 -23.25
N ARG A 308 -9.09 8.50 -22.41
CA ARG A 308 -8.52 8.63 -21.06
C ARG A 308 -7.06 9.07 -21.07
N GLY A 309 -6.67 9.85 -20.07
CA GLY A 309 -5.28 10.27 -19.89
C GLY A 309 -4.35 9.10 -19.55
N VAL A 310 -3.16 9.07 -20.14
CA VAL A 310 -2.08 8.16 -19.76
C VAL A 310 -0.86 9.01 -19.41
N PHE A 311 -0.41 8.91 -18.17
CA PHE A 311 0.69 9.72 -17.67
C PHE A 311 1.82 8.86 -17.11
N PHE A 312 3.05 9.35 -17.28
CA PHE A 312 4.24 8.68 -16.77
C PHE A 312 4.87 9.52 -15.68
N PHE A 313 5.10 8.95 -14.50
CA PHE A 313 5.79 9.65 -13.42
C PHE A 313 7.15 10.18 -13.89
N HIS A 314 7.48 11.42 -13.56
CA HIS A 314 8.81 11.94 -13.85
C HIS A 314 9.83 11.31 -12.88
N PRO A 315 10.93 10.72 -13.35
CA PRO A 315 11.87 10.00 -12.48
C PRO A 315 12.55 10.92 -11.47
N GLN A 316 12.83 12.18 -11.83
CA GLN A 316 13.40 13.15 -10.88
C GLN A 316 12.45 13.47 -9.72
N TYR A 317 11.14 13.51 -9.98
CA TYR A 317 10.14 13.73 -8.93
C TYR A 317 10.18 12.57 -7.93
N LEU A 318 10.13 11.32 -8.42
CA LEU A 318 10.19 10.13 -7.56
C LEU A 318 11.51 10.04 -6.75
N LEU A 319 12.65 10.41 -7.35
CA LEU A 319 13.93 10.49 -6.65
C LEU A 319 13.92 11.54 -5.52
N ASN A 320 13.33 12.70 -5.77
CA ASN A 320 13.21 13.75 -4.75
C ASN A 320 12.28 13.33 -3.61
N VAL A 321 11.14 12.71 -3.95
CA VAL A 321 10.20 12.14 -2.97
C VAL A 321 10.89 11.05 -2.14
N GLN A 322 11.68 10.17 -2.75
CA GLN A 322 12.47 9.17 -2.03
C GLN A 322 13.45 9.80 -1.03
N ARG A 323 14.17 10.86 -1.43
CA ARG A 323 15.09 11.58 -0.53
C ARG A 323 14.33 12.25 0.62
N PHE A 324 13.21 12.90 0.33
CA PHE A 324 12.38 13.57 1.33
C PHE A 324 11.93 12.57 2.41
N TRP A 325 11.38 11.43 2.02
CA TRP A 325 10.90 10.42 2.97
C TRP A 325 12.02 9.66 3.68
N ALA A 326 13.19 9.52 3.07
CA ALA A 326 14.36 8.93 3.74
C ALA A 326 14.81 9.75 4.95
N VAL A 327 14.72 11.08 4.89
CA VAL A 327 14.97 11.99 6.03
C VAL A 327 13.92 11.83 7.12
N GLN A 328 12.67 11.48 6.75
CA GLN A 328 11.58 11.15 7.68
C GLN A 328 11.63 9.70 8.19
N GLY A 329 12.74 8.99 7.98
CA GLY A 329 12.95 7.64 8.49
C GLY A 329 12.39 6.50 7.61
N VAL A 330 11.80 6.80 6.45
CA VAL A 330 11.35 5.78 5.49
C VAL A 330 12.53 5.36 4.60
N ARG A 331 13.33 4.40 5.08
CA ARG A 331 14.46 3.84 4.33
C ARG A 331 14.04 2.56 3.63
N ALA A 332 13.83 2.64 2.32
CA ALA A 332 13.44 1.52 1.48
C ALA A 332 14.24 1.49 0.18
N LYS A 333 14.26 0.33 -0.50
CA LYS A 333 14.80 0.24 -1.86
C LYS A 333 13.97 1.07 -2.84
N ARG A 334 12.65 1.08 -2.65
CA ARG A 334 11.71 1.94 -3.38
C ARG A 334 10.52 2.26 -2.49
N LEU A 335 9.96 3.45 -2.63
CA LEU A 335 8.70 3.80 -1.98
C LEU A 335 7.53 2.97 -2.54
N SER A 336 6.48 2.78 -1.74
CA SER A 336 5.24 2.18 -2.25
C SER A 336 4.51 3.14 -3.20
N SER A 337 3.69 2.59 -4.11
CA SER A 337 2.78 3.41 -4.94
C SER A 337 1.84 4.26 -4.07
N GLY A 338 1.43 3.72 -2.93
CA GLY A 338 0.60 4.44 -1.97
C GLY A 338 1.29 5.70 -1.46
N LEU A 339 2.54 5.60 -0.99
CA LEU A 339 3.29 6.77 -0.52
C LEU A 339 3.55 7.79 -1.62
N MET A 340 3.78 7.34 -2.87
CA MET A 340 3.89 8.24 -4.03
C MET A 340 2.60 9.05 -4.24
N LEU A 341 1.44 8.39 -4.24
CA LEU A 341 0.15 9.07 -4.43
C LEU A 341 -0.25 9.94 -3.23
N VAL A 342 0.04 9.51 -2.01
CA VAL A 342 -0.19 10.34 -0.81
C VAL A 342 0.64 11.62 -0.87
N THR A 343 1.90 11.53 -1.31
CA THR A 343 2.76 12.71 -1.49
C THR A 343 2.18 13.65 -2.54
N ALA A 344 1.80 13.13 -3.71
CA ALA A 344 1.18 13.92 -4.76
C ALA A 344 -0.13 14.57 -4.31
N ALA A 345 -0.99 13.84 -3.59
CA ALA A 345 -2.25 14.37 -3.08
C ALA A 345 -2.04 15.53 -2.09
N MET A 346 -1.02 15.46 -1.21
CA MET A 346 -0.70 16.56 -0.30
C MET A 346 -0.22 17.83 -1.01
N GLU A 347 0.37 17.69 -2.20
CA GLU A 347 0.79 18.82 -3.05
C GLU A 347 -0.36 19.39 -3.91
N LEU A 348 -1.38 18.58 -4.24
CA LEU A 348 -2.46 18.95 -5.17
C LEU A 348 -3.80 19.28 -4.48
N CYS A 349 -3.96 18.90 -3.21
CA CYS A 349 -5.25 18.95 -2.52
C CYS A 349 -5.16 19.74 -1.21
N GLU A 350 -6.24 20.46 -0.87
CA GLU A 350 -6.36 21.19 0.40
C GLU A 350 -6.41 20.21 1.58
N GLN A 351 -7.24 19.18 1.48
CA GLN A 351 -7.45 18.15 2.49
C GLN A 351 -7.29 16.75 1.90
N VAL A 352 -6.54 15.88 2.59
CA VAL A 352 -6.23 14.52 2.13
C VAL A 352 -6.73 13.48 3.13
N HIS A 353 -7.59 12.58 2.66
CA HIS A 353 -8.12 11.44 3.40
C HIS A 353 -7.50 10.15 2.90
N LEU A 354 -7.02 9.31 3.81
CA LEU A 354 -6.32 8.06 3.52
C LEU A 354 -7.19 6.89 3.96
N TYR A 355 -7.50 5.98 3.04
CA TYR A 355 -8.26 4.75 3.30
C TYR A 355 -7.44 3.53 2.90
N GLY A 356 -7.59 2.41 3.60
CA GLY A 356 -6.89 1.17 3.25
C GLY A 356 -5.36 1.22 3.46
N PHE A 357 -4.84 2.21 4.19
CA PHE A 357 -3.43 2.31 4.53
C PHE A 357 -3.16 1.65 5.87
N TRP A 358 -2.79 0.36 5.84
CA TRP A 358 -2.42 -0.36 7.04
C TRP A 358 -1.48 -1.52 6.71
N ALA A 359 -0.23 -1.39 7.14
CA ALA A 359 0.85 -2.32 6.78
C ALA A 359 1.16 -3.34 7.88
N PHE A 360 0.27 -3.50 8.86
CA PHE A 360 0.42 -4.47 9.94
C PHE A 360 -0.50 -5.68 9.73
N PRO A 361 -0.13 -6.87 10.24
CA PRO A 361 -0.91 -8.10 10.03
C PRO A 361 -2.22 -8.15 10.83
N MET A 362 -2.36 -7.29 11.83
CA MET A 362 -3.55 -7.19 12.68
C MET A 362 -4.10 -5.76 12.63
N ASN A 363 -5.41 -5.61 12.71
CA ASN A 363 -6.04 -4.30 12.90
C ASN A 363 -5.71 -3.72 14.30
N PRO A 364 -6.08 -2.46 14.59
CA PRO A 364 -5.83 -1.85 15.90
C PRO A 364 -6.42 -2.63 17.09
N SER A 365 -7.47 -3.43 16.86
CA SER A 365 -8.08 -4.30 17.88
C SER A 365 -7.34 -5.62 18.11
N GLY A 366 -6.26 -5.89 17.37
CA GLY A 366 -5.45 -7.11 17.48
C GLY A 366 -5.99 -8.29 16.66
N ILE A 367 -7.00 -8.07 15.81
CA ILE A 367 -7.57 -9.10 14.95
C ILE A 367 -6.77 -9.19 13.65
N PHE A 368 -6.37 -10.39 13.25
CA PHE A 368 -5.66 -10.61 11.99
C PHE A 368 -6.50 -10.18 10.79
N ILE A 369 -5.84 -9.49 9.85
CA ILE A 369 -6.45 -9.03 8.60
C ILE A 369 -5.60 -9.43 7.41
N THR A 370 -6.25 -9.49 6.25
CA THR A 370 -5.59 -9.79 4.98
C THR A 370 -4.69 -8.64 4.55
N HIS A 371 -3.68 -8.95 3.72
CA HIS A 371 -2.81 -7.90 3.19
C HIS A 371 -3.60 -6.92 2.32
N HIS A 372 -4.38 -7.45 1.38
CA HIS A 372 -5.27 -6.65 0.56
C HIS A 372 -6.73 -6.83 0.99
N TYR A 373 -7.62 -5.93 0.56
CA TYR A 373 -9.05 -6.11 0.77
C TYR A 373 -9.66 -7.20 -0.14
N TYR A 374 -9.00 -7.49 -1.26
CA TYR A 374 -9.45 -8.45 -2.27
C TYR A 374 -8.70 -9.78 -2.28
N ASP A 375 -7.52 -9.86 -1.65
CA ASP A 375 -6.73 -11.09 -1.51
C ASP A 375 -5.79 -11.03 -0.29
N ASN A 376 -4.92 -12.01 -0.12
CA ASN A 376 -3.88 -12.01 0.93
C ASN A 376 -2.46 -12.15 0.36
N VAL A 377 -2.23 -11.73 -0.89
CA VAL A 377 -0.91 -11.75 -1.53
C VAL A 377 0.01 -10.76 -0.84
N LYS A 378 1.16 -11.22 -0.34
CA LYS A 378 2.11 -10.39 0.41
C LYS A 378 3.06 -9.67 -0.54
N PRO A 379 3.58 -8.48 -0.16
CA PRO A 379 4.57 -7.77 -0.97
C PRO A 379 5.88 -8.57 -1.00
N ARG A 380 6.72 -8.28 -2.00
CA ARG A 380 8.09 -8.82 -2.02
C ARG A 380 8.86 -8.30 -0.78
N PRO A 381 9.41 -9.20 0.06
CA PRO A 381 10.16 -8.78 1.25
C PRO A 381 11.35 -7.88 0.91
N GLY A 382 11.60 -6.87 1.74
CA GLY A 382 12.76 -5.98 1.63
C GLY A 382 12.72 -4.95 0.49
N PHE A 383 11.61 -4.85 -0.25
CA PHE A 383 11.49 -3.89 -1.35
C PHE A 383 10.94 -2.53 -0.89
N HIS A 384 9.91 -2.57 -0.04
CA HIS A 384 9.25 -1.39 0.56
C HIS A 384 9.39 -1.40 2.08
N ALA A 385 9.27 -0.23 2.71
CA ALA A 385 9.26 -0.08 4.17
C ALA A 385 7.87 0.31 4.68
N MET A 386 6.82 -0.36 4.20
CA MET A 386 5.42 0.04 4.44
C MET A 386 5.04 0.27 5.91
N PRO A 387 5.53 -0.49 6.92
CA PRO A 387 5.29 -0.17 8.32
C PRO A 387 5.80 1.23 8.73
N TYR A 388 6.92 1.69 8.17
CA TYR A 388 7.44 3.04 8.40
C TYR A 388 6.64 4.11 7.66
N GLU A 389 6.03 3.77 6.52
CA GLU A 389 5.14 4.66 5.78
C GLU A 389 3.86 4.93 6.59
N ILE A 390 3.15 3.89 7.05
CA ILE A 390 1.95 4.06 7.89
C ILE A 390 2.27 4.74 9.21
N PHE A 391 3.43 4.45 9.80
CA PHE A 391 3.88 5.15 11.02
C PHE A 391 3.99 6.67 10.83
N ASN A 392 4.50 7.11 9.66
CA ASN A 392 4.52 8.52 9.29
C ASN A 392 3.10 9.08 9.06
N PHE A 393 2.19 8.29 8.47
CA PHE A 393 0.79 8.71 8.31
C PHE A 393 0.08 8.88 9.65
N MET A 394 0.36 8.02 10.64
CA MET A 394 -0.18 8.18 12.00
C MET A 394 0.33 9.46 12.67
N HIS A 395 1.61 9.81 12.47
CA HIS A 395 2.18 11.07 12.94
C HIS A 395 1.52 12.29 12.30
N MET A 396 1.33 12.23 10.98
CA MET A 396 0.66 13.30 10.23
C MET A 396 -0.82 13.42 10.61
N HIS A 397 -1.51 12.31 10.89
CA HIS A 397 -2.86 12.32 11.46
C HIS A 397 -2.90 13.05 12.81
N ALA A 398 -2.01 12.71 13.74
CA ALA A 398 -1.93 13.35 15.05
C ALA A 398 -1.60 14.86 14.97
N ARG A 399 -0.95 15.31 13.90
CA ARG A 399 -0.68 16.72 13.63
C ARG A 399 -1.78 17.44 12.86
N GLY A 400 -2.81 16.73 12.39
CA GLY A 400 -3.88 17.29 11.57
C GLY A 400 -3.46 17.60 10.12
N ILE A 401 -2.47 16.89 9.58
CA ILE A 401 -1.96 17.10 8.20
C ILE A 401 -2.77 16.25 7.19
N VAL A 402 -2.99 14.97 7.51
CA VAL A 402 -3.82 14.04 6.71
C VAL A 402 -4.79 13.29 7.62
N HIS A 403 -5.95 12.90 7.11
CA HIS A 403 -6.91 12.11 7.86
C HIS A 403 -6.78 10.62 7.51
N VAL A 404 -6.20 9.83 8.41
CA VAL A 404 -6.10 8.36 8.24
C VAL A 404 -7.32 7.66 8.81
N HIS A 405 -8.01 6.89 7.97
CA HIS A 405 -9.17 6.07 8.33
C HIS A 405 -8.75 4.61 8.55
N THR A 406 -9.09 4.07 9.72
CA THR A 406 -8.80 2.66 10.08
C THR A 406 -10.00 1.93 10.68
N GLY A 407 -11.17 2.60 10.71
CA GLY A 407 -12.42 2.09 11.24
C GLY A 407 -13.57 2.29 10.25
N PRO A 408 -14.81 2.03 10.67
CA PRO A 408 -15.98 2.22 9.83
C PRO A 408 -16.27 3.70 9.58
N CYS A 409 -16.76 4.02 8.38
CA CYS A 409 -17.34 5.30 8.00
C CYS A 409 -18.86 5.29 8.19
N ARG A 410 -19.49 6.47 8.14
CA ARG A 410 -20.92 6.66 8.36
C ARG A 410 -21.67 7.03 7.08
#